data_AF-A0A7S4PXT0-F1
#
_entry.id   AF-A0A7S4PXT0-F1
#
_cell.length_a   1.000
_cell.length_b   1.000
_cell.length_c   1.000
_cell.angle_alpha   90.00
_cell.angle_beta   90.00
_cell.angle_gamma   90.00
#
_symmetry.space_group_name_H-M   'P 1'
#
loop_
_entity.id
_entity.type
_entity.pdbx_description
1 polymer ?
#
loop_
_entity_poly.entity_id
_entity_poly.type
_entity_poly.pdbx_seq_one_letter_code
_entity_poly.pdbx_strand_id
1 'polypeptide(L)'
;MYSPLATQELQTRLLPALQRHQRFQVVDQIWTARVPILKVRFDDMLEVDLSCHNTEPFQNTKLLRAYADLSPRVRELGLLVKLWAKGESICGAPQGYLSSYALTLMVVYYMLVDPEVQMPCLSTGHFTQGKAKSADRVSWLCPLSTQVLLARFFRFYAAEFQWGVEVVSVRRGQRNAAADPVYEQLRASMSPRLHIEDPFLLCRNLHCVLGMEQECIFYTKLCQGAQAIQSGGLPAGLEWSIKTLGLALPGASRRDGFLAGSPLAATLGAGVPSRLHPRPWEDGSISGDMARSSRGARSSDAGLAPAAARSAPGEWGIQVDPSSLGSEPLRGAFAGCGPEAEDGPSPNMLPIPAWHGVGSRQG
;
A
#
# COMPACT_ATOMS: atom_id res chain seq x y z
N MET A 1 23.76 9.91 1.39
CA MET A 1 24.17 9.34 2.69
C MET A 1 23.51 10.19 3.76
N TYR A 2 22.77 9.65 4.72
CA TYR A 2 22.24 10.49 5.80
C TYR A 2 23.39 11.04 6.64
N SER A 3 23.17 12.22 7.21
CA SER A 3 24.23 12.97 7.88
C SER A 3 24.78 12.19 9.09
N PRO A 4 26.11 12.11 9.27
CA PRO A 4 26.73 11.66 10.53
C PRO A 4 26.16 12.39 11.75
N LEU A 5 25.69 13.64 11.58
CA LEU A 5 24.98 14.43 12.57
C LEU A 5 23.74 13.72 13.15
N ALA A 6 22.98 12.97 12.34
CA ALA A 6 21.78 12.28 12.81
C ALA A 6 22.13 11.15 13.79
N THR A 7 23.15 10.34 13.45
CA THR A 7 23.69 9.32 14.36
C THR A 7 24.29 9.96 15.60
N GLN A 8 25.06 11.04 15.45
CA GLN A 8 25.68 11.76 16.55
C GLN A 8 24.63 12.34 17.52
N GLU A 9 23.58 13.00 17.03
CA GLU A 9 22.50 13.55 17.85
C GLU A 9 21.74 12.45 18.61
N LEU A 10 21.41 11.34 17.94
CA LEU A 10 20.78 10.18 18.58
C LEU A 10 21.67 9.57 19.67
N GLN A 11 22.96 9.33 19.40
CA GLN A 11 23.89 8.68 20.33
C GLN A 11 24.33 9.58 21.50
N THR A 12 24.60 10.86 21.25
CA THR A 12 25.22 11.76 22.27
C THR A 12 24.19 12.52 23.09
N ARG A 13 22.98 12.75 22.58
CA ARG A 13 21.95 13.57 23.26
C ARG A 13 20.71 12.78 23.61
N LEU A 14 20.08 12.12 22.64
CA LEU A 14 18.79 11.46 22.88
C LEU A 14 18.92 10.15 23.66
N LEU A 15 19.81 9.24 23.26
CA LEU A 15 20.03 7.96 23.94
C LEU A 15 20.33 8.14 25.45
N PRO A 16 21.28 9.01 25.88
CA PRO A 16 21.54 9.24 27.30
C PRO A 16 20.40 9.94 28.04
N ALA A 17 19.59 10.76 27.35
CA ALA A 17 18.42 11.39 27.95
C ALA A 17 17.28 10.39 28.20
N LEU A 18 17.05 9.48 27.26
CA LEU A 18 16.05 8.42 27.35
C LEU A 18 16.43 7.38 28.41
N GLN A 19 17.70 6.95 28.44
CA GLN A 19 18.22 6.02 29.47
C GLN A 19 18.11 6.57 30.90
N ARG A 20 18.13 7.89 31.09
CA ARG A 20 17.94 8.53 32.40
C ARG A 20 16.47 8.62 32.85
N HIS A 21 15.53 8.33 31.98
CA HIS A 21 14.10 8.56 32.23
C HIS A 21 13.34 7.24 32.37
N GLN A 22 12.92 6.90 33.60
CA GLN A 22 12.38 5.58 33.98
C GLN A 22 11.24 5.03 33.11
N ARG A 23 10.45 5.91 32.48
CA ARG A 23 9.34 5.53 31.56
C ARG A 23 9.80 5.10 30.16
N PHE A 24 11.09 5.25 29.81
CA PHE A 24 11.65 4.86 28.52
C PHE A 24 12.66 3.73 28.67
N GLN A 25 12.47 2.66 27.89
CA GLN A 25 13.44 1.59 27.73
C GLN A 25 13.99 1.63 26.31
N VAL A 26 15.30 1.45 26.15
CA VAL A 26 15.93 1.31 24.83
C VAL A 26 15.77 -0.14 24.39
N VAL A 27 15.10 -0.37 23.26
CA VAL A 27 14.80 -1.70 22.72
C VAL A 27 15.87 -2.13 21.72
N ASP A 28 16.30 -1.21 20.84
CA ASP A 28 17.21 -1.52 19.73
C ASP A 28 17.91 -0.24 19.22
N GLN A 29 19.06 -0.38 18.58
CA GLN A 29 19.97 0.70 18.16
C GLN A 29 20.50 0.46 16.75
N ILE A 30 19.78 0.96 15.74
CA ILE A 30 20.04 0.69 14.32
C ILE A 30 20.85 1.84 13.70
N TRP A 31 22.16 1.85 13.95
CA TRP A 31 23.05 2.93 13.50
C TRP A 31 23.49 2.86 12.03
N THR A 32 23.51 1.66 11.44
CA THR A 32 24.07 1.40 10.10
C THR A 32 23.06 1.50 8.96
N ALA A 33 21.77 1.68 9.26
CA ALA A 33 20.71 1.82 8.27
C ALA A 33 20.79 3.16 7.50
N ARG A 34 20.17 3.24 6.31
CA ARG A 34 20.09 4.48 5.50
C ARG A 34 19.58 5.68 6.31
N VAL A 35 18.66 5.45 7.24
CA VAL A 35 18.25 6.41 8.27
C VAL A 35 18.53 5.73 9.61
N PRO A 36 19.36 6.31 10.48
CA PRO A 36 19.59 5.77 11.82
C PRO A 36 18.29 5.79 12.65
N ILE A 37 18.01 4.68 13.35
CA ILE A 37 16.82 4.54 14.20
C ILE A 37 17.23 4.11 15.60
N LEU A 38 16.73 4.82 16.62
CA LEU A 38 16.76 4.40 18.01
C LEU A 38 15.36 3.91 18.39
N LYS A 39 15.19 2.63 18.68
CA LYS A 39 13.90 2.09 19.11
C LYS A 39 13.77 2.17 20.62
N VAL A 40 12.67 2.71 21.10
CA VAL A 40 12.36 2.77 22.53
C VAL A 40 10.95 2.26 22.82
N ARG A 41 10.74 1.76 24.04
CA ARG A 41 9.43 1.43 24.58
C ARG A 41 9.09 2.45 25.66
N PHE A 42 7.87 2.98 25.62
CA PHE A 42 7.34 3.93 26.58
C PHE A 42 6.24 3.27 27.43
N ASP A 43 6.36 3.37 28.75
CA ASP A 43 5.48 2.76 29.76
C ASP A 43 5.18 1.26 29.50
N ASP A 44 6.17 0.49 29.05
CA ASP A 44 6.05 -0.94 28.70
C ASP A 44 4.99 -1.30 27.63
N MET A 45 4.35 -0.30 27.02
CA MET A 45 3.19 -0.50 26.12
C MET A 45 3.44 0.03 24.70
N LEU A 46 4.07 1.20 24.55
CA LEU A 46 4.18 1.88 23.27
C LEU A 46 5.60 1.79 22.71
N GLU A 47 5.78 1.03 21.63
CA GLU A 47 7.03 1.03 20.88
C GLU A 47 7.12 2.24 19.92
N VAL A 48 8.28 2.90 19.90
CA VAL A 48 8.53 4.16 19.20
C VAL A 48 9.87 4.08 18.48
N ASP A 49 9.84 4.25 17.15
CA ASP A 49 11.03 4.43 16.31
C ASP A 49 11.42 5.91 16.26
N LEU A 50 12.56 6.28 16.86
CA LEU A 50 13.10 7.64 16.82
C LEU A 50 14.15 7.78 15.71
N SER A 51 14.02 8.80 14.86
CA SER A 51 15.03 9.19 13.87
C SER A 51 15.23 10.71 13.86
N CYS A 52 16.45 11.17 13.57
CA CYS A 52 16.80 12.60 13.57
C CYS A 52 17.08 13.12 12.15
N HIS A 53 16.74 14.40 11.93
CA HIS A 53 16.90 15.11 10.65
C HIS A 53 16.24 14.45 9.43
N ASN A 54 15.35 13.48 9.64
CA ASN A 54 14.65 12.72 8.61
C ASN A 54 13.33 13.40 8.22
N THR A 55 13.40 14.38 7.30
CA THR A 55 12.23 15.16 6.86
C THR A 55 11.53 14.59 5.62
N GLU A 56 12.18 13.67 4.88
CA GLU A 56 11.62 12.97 3.71
C GLU A 56 10.21 12.37 3.98
N PRO A 57 9.92 11.71 5.13
CA PRO A 57 8.63 11.09 5.38
C PRO A 57 7.48 12.09 5.57
N PHE A 58 7.75 13.34 5.96
CA PHE A 58 6.69 14.31 6.26
C PHE A 58 5.81 14.64 5.05
N GLN A 59 6.40 14.65 3.85
CA GLN A 59 5.68 14.90 2.60
C GLN A 59 4.80 13.69 2.25
N ASN A 60 5.35 12.48 2.38
CA ASN A 60 4.63 11.22 2.20
C ASN A 60 3.44 11.05 3.16
N THR A 61 3.64 11.32 4.45
CA THR A 61 2.55 11.25 5.45
C THR A 61 1.42 12.24 5.13
N LYS A 62 1.74 13.46 4.70
CA LYS A 62 0.72 14.45 4.31
C LYS A 62 -0.03 14.05 3.03
N LEU A 63 0.68 13.52 2.02
CA LEU A 63 0.07 13.04 0.77
C LEU A 63 -0.89 11.86 1.03
N LEU A 64 -0.44 10.86 1.77
CA LEU A 64 -1.26 9.70 2.12
C LEU A 64 -2.44 10.07 3.02
N ARG A 65 -2.25 11.05 3.93
CA ARG A 65 -3.35 11.59 4.74
C ARG A 65 -4.41 12.27 3.87
N ALA A 66 -4.00 13.09 2.90
CA ALA A 66 -4.94 13.73 1.97
C ALA A 66 -5.74 12.71 1.15
N TYR A 67 -5.10 11.65 0.62
CA TYR A 67 -5.82 10.55 -0.03
C TYR A 67 -6.80 9.83 0.91
N ALA A 68 -6.39 9.55 2.15
CA ALA A 68 -7.23 8.92 3.16
C ALA A 68 -8.45 9.77 3.58
N ASP A 69 -8.34 11.10 3.46
CA ASP A 69 -9.41 12.05 3.76
C ASP A 69 -10.37 12.28 2.59
N LEU A 70 -10.03 11.88 1.35
CA LEU A 70 -10.95 11.96 0.20
C LEU A 70 -12.20 11.07 0.40
N SER A 71 -12.05 9.89 1.02
CA SER A 71 -13.17 8.98 1.28
C SER A 71 -12.85 7.95 2.37
N PRO A 72 -13.81 7.59 3.26
CA PRO A 72 -13.68 6.43 4.16
C PRO A 72 -13.25 5.14 3.43
N ARG A 73 -13.71 4.94 2.18
CA ARG A 73 -13.40 3.76 1.36
C ARG A 73 -11.90 3.58 1.10
N VAL A 74 -11.13 4.66 0.99
CA VAL A 74 -9.66 4.61 0.83
C VAL A 74 -9.00 4.04 2.09
N ARG A 75 -9.46 4.48 3.27
CA ARG A 75 -8.96 4.00 4.57
C ARG A 75 -9.36 2.55 4.82
N GLU A 76 -10.61 2.19 4.55
CA GLU A 76 -11.12 0.83 4.69
C GLU A 76 -10.36 -0.16 3.78
N LEU A 77 -10.17 0.17 2.49
CA LEU A 77 -9.41 -0.67 1.56
C LEU A 77 -7.94 -0.81 1.99
N GLY A 78 -7.29 0.29 2.38
CA GLY A 78 -5.90 0.27 2.85
C GLY A 78 -5.72 -0.60 4.12
N LEU A 79 -6.69 -0.57 5.04
CA LEU A 79 -6.71 -1.44 6.22
C LEU A 79 -6.92 -2.91 5.83
N LEU A 80 -7.87 -3.21 4.94
CA LEU A 80 -8.13 -4.59 4.48
C LEU A 80 -6.92 -5.19 3.78
N VAL A 81 -6.29 -4.47 2.85
CA VAL A 81 -5.07 -4.95 2.16
C VAL A 81 -3.90 -5.13 3.15
N LYS A 82 -3.78 -4.26 4.16
CA LYS A 82 -2.76 -4.44 5.22
C LYS A 82 -3.04 -5.64 6.12
N LEU A 83 -4.31 -5.87 6.51
CA LEU A 83 -4.70 -7.05 7.30
C LEU A 83 -4.49 -8.33 6.51
N TRP A 84 -4.94 -8.36 5.25
CA TRP A 84 -4.67 -9.44 4.31
C TRP A 84 -3.19 -9.81 4.26
N ALA A 85 -2.33 -8.84 3.94
CA ALA A 85 -0.90 -9.08 3.78
C ALA A 85 -0.21 -9.50 5.10
N LYS A 86 -0.73 -9.06 6.25
CA LYS A 86 -0.28 -9.54 7.57
C LYS A 86 -0.68 -11.00 7.80
N GLY A 87 -1.92 -11.39 7.50
CA GLY A 87 -2.39 -12.76 7.69
C GLY A 87 -1.82 -13.77 6.70
N GLU A 88 -1.38 -13.34 5.52
CA GLU A 88 -0.58 -14.16 4.59
C GLU A 88 0.93 -14.19 4.96
N SER A 89 1.37 -13.40 5.95
CA SER A 89 2.80 -13.19 6.30
C SER A 89 3.67 -12.62 5.16
N ILE A 90 3.10 -11.79 4.29
CA ILE A 90 3.75 -11.17 3.12
C ILE A 90 3.93 -9.65 3.23
N CYS A 91 3.98 -9.11 4.45
CA CYS A 91 4.33 -7.71 4.70
C CYS A 91 5.43 -7.59 5.76
N GLY A 92 6.47 -6.79 5.48
CA GLY A 92 7.61 -6.60 6.38
C GLY A 92 8.92 -6.50 5.62
N ALA A 93 9.53 -5.32 5.61
CA ALA A 93 10.83 -5.09 4.97
C ALA A 93 11.98 -5.96 5.55
N PRO A 94 12.07 -6.23 6.88
CA PRO A 94 13.10 -7.11 7.42
C PRO A 94 13.00 -8.56 6.91
N GLN A 95 11.81 -9.02 6.52
CA GLN A 95 11.53 -10.36 6.01
C GLN A 95 11.64 -10.46 4.48
N GLY A 96 12.15 -9.42 3.81
CA GLY A 96 12.26 -9.38 2.36
C GLY A 96 10.93 -9.13 1.63
N TYR A 97 9.90 -8.62 2.32
CA TYR A 97 8.58 -8.31 1.77
C TYR A 97 8.33 -6.80 1.67
N LEU A 98 7.24 -6.43 0.97
CA LEU A 98 6.82 -5.04 0.88
C LEU A 98 6.52 -4.42 2.26
N SER A 99 6.92 -3.17 2.43
CA SER A 99 6.53 -2.37 3.59
C SER A 99 5.06 -1.97 3.52
N SER A 100 4.42 -1.68 4.67
CA SER A 100 3.04 -1.16 4.68
C SER A 100 2.88 0.14 3.88
N TYR A 101 3.94 0.95 3.77
CA TYR A 101 3.98 2.14 2.94
C TYR A 101 3.87 1.80 1.45
N ALA A 102 4.67 0.85 0.96
CA ALA A 102 4.61 0.39 -0.42
C ALA A 102 3.24 -0.24 -0.76
N LEU A 103 2.66 -1.05 0.14
CA LEU A 103 1.31 -1.60 0.00
C LEU A 103 0.24 -0.49 -0.06
N THR A 104 0.39 0.58 0.72
CA THR A 104 -0.55 1.71 0.69
C THR A 104 -0.44 2.49 -0.63
N LEU A 105 0.76 2.66 -1.19
CA LEU A 105 0.94 3.26 -2.51
C LEU A 105 0.33 2.40 -3.63
N MET A 106 0.41 1.06 -3.53
CA MET A 106 -0.29 0.16 -4.44
C MET A 106 -1.81 0.35 -4.39
N VAL A 107 -2.38 0.40 -3.18
CA VAL A 107 -3.82 0.68 -2.98
C VAL A 107 -4.23 2.03 -3.59
N VAL A 108 -3.46 3.10 -3.30
CA VAL A 108 -3.74 4.43 -3.84
C VAL A 108 -3.64 4.43 -5.37
N TYR A 109 -2.57 3.88 -5.95
CA TYR A 109 -2.38 3.81 -7.40
C TYR A 109 -3.51 3.04 -8.10
N TYR A 110 -3.88 1.86 -7.59
CA TYR A 110 -5.04 1.11 -8.07
C TYR A 110 -6.29 1.99 -8.14
N MET A 111 -6.61 2.72 -7.06
CA MET A 111 -7.79 3.58 -7.02
C MET A 111 -7.69 4.79 -7.98
N LEU A 112 -6.49 5.28 -8.30
CA LEU A 112 -6.27 6.35 -9.28
C LEU A 112 -6.50 5.87 -10.73
N VAL A 113 -6.08 4.64 -11.06
CA VAL A 113 -6.02 4.17 -12.46
C VAL A 113 -7.13 3.18 -12.86
N ASP A 114 -7.88 2.63 -11.91
CA ASP A 114 -9.03 1.77 -12.21
C ASP A 114 -10.14 2.61 -12.90
N PRO A 115 -10.62 2.21 -14.09
CA PRO A 115 -11.54 2.99 -14.91
C PRO A 115 -12.95 3.14 -14.32
N GLU A 116 -13.32 2.35 -13.30
CA GLU A 116 -14.59 2.52 -12.57
C GLU A 116 -14.42 3.25 -11.24
N VAL A 117 -13.21 3.29 -10.66
CA VAL A 117 -12.94 4.01 -9.40
C VAL A 117 -12.63 5.48 -9.66
N GLN A 118 -11.70 5.76 -10.58
CA GLN A 118 -11.28 7.11 -10.99
C GLN A 118 -11.06 8.09 -9.81
N MET A 119 -10.27 7.70 -8.81
CA MET A 119 -9.90 8.60 -7.73
C MET A 119 -9.04 9.77 -8.27
N PRO A 120 -9.26 11.03 -7.86
CA PRO A 120 -8.46 12.15 -8.35
C PRO A 120 -7.00 12.07 -7.91
N CYS A 121 -6.07 12.24 -8.87
CA CYS A 121 -4.64 12.35 -8.60
C CYS A 121 -4.32 13.70 -7.92
N LEU A 122 -3.74 13.65 -6.72
CA LEU A 122 -3.35 14.83 -5.96
C LEU A 122 -1.93 15.28 -6.35
N SER A 123 -1.77 16.55 -6.74
CA SER A 123 -0.48 17.14 -7.10
C SER A 123 0.51 17.08 -5.94
N THR A 124 1.62 16.34 -6.11
CA THR A 124 2.69 16.22 -5.11
C THR A 124 3.31 17.58 -4.76
N GLY A 125 3.30 18.55 -5.69
CA GLY A 125 3.77 19.92 -5.46
C GLY A 125 3.04 20.68 -4.35
N HIS A 126 1.80 20.29 -3.99
CA HIS A 126 1.06 20.90 -2.87
C HIS A 126 1.60 20.47 -1.50
N PHE A 127 2.45 19.44 -1.44
CA PHE A 127 2.97 18.85 -0.20
C PHE A 127 4.45 19.17 0.04
N THR A 128 5.19 19.65 -0.98
CA THR A 128 6.63 19.91 -0.87
C THR A 128 6.96 21.24 -0.20
N GLN A 129 6.14 22.28 -0.41
CA GLN A 129 6.35 23.60 0.19
C GLN A 129 5.52 23.77 1.46
N GLY A 130 6.06 24.50 2.45
CA GLY A 130 5.41 24.79 3.74
C GLY A 130 4.11 25.61 3.67
N LYS A 131 3.58 25.85 2.48
CA LYS A 131 2.25 26.41 2.21
C LYS A 131 1.36 25.28 1.72
N ALA A 132 0.76 24.53 2.64
CA ALA A 132 -0.31 23.58 2.35
C ALA A 132 -1.57 24.36 1.90
N LYS A 133 -1.55 24.90 0.68
CA LYS A 133 -2.68 25.59 0.08
C LYS A 133 -3.68 24.56 -0.45
N SER A 134 -4.52 24.09 0.47
CA SER A 134 -5.76 23.36 0.25
C SER A 134 -5.69 22.20 -0.76
N ALA A 135 -5.35 21.01 -0.25
CA ALA A 135 -5.94 19.78 -0.78
C ALA A 135 -7.47 19.77 -0.54
N ASP A 136 -7.94 20.55 0.44
CA ASP A 136 -9.30 20.79 0.94
C ASP A 136 -10.37 21.20 -0.10
N ARG A 137 -10.06 21.19 -1.40
CA ARG A 137 -10.99 21.51 -2.50
C ARG A 137 -11.31 20.33 -3.42
N VAL A 138 -10.70 19.17 -3.20
CA VAL A 138 -10.97 17.96 -4.00
C VAL A 138 -12.06 17.14 -3.32
N SER A 139 -13.32 17.39 -3.68
CA SER A 139 -14.44 16.51 -3.31
C SER A 139 -14.53 15.34 -4.28
N TRP A 140 -14.48 14.11 -3.78
CA TRP A 140 -14.68 12.89 -4.58
C TRP A 140 -15.61 11.92 -3.85
N LEU A 141 -16.63 11.44 -4.57
CA LEU A 141 -17.50 10.37 -4.10
C LEU A 141 -17.03 9.07 -4.74
N CYS A 142 -16.55 8.13 -3.93
CA CYS A 142 -16.18 6.81 -4.42
C CYS A 142 -17.45 6.07 -4.91
N PRO A 143 -17.52 5.62 -6.18
CA PRO A 143 -18.73 5.03 -6.74
C PRO A 143 -18.95 3.58 -6.31
N LEU A 144 -17.95 2.91 -5.72
CA LEU A 144 -17.98 1.49 -5.39
C LEU A 144 -17.94 1.23 -3.87
N SER A 145 -18.51 0.10 -3.44
CA SER A 145 -18.38 -0.36 -2.06
C SER A 145 -17.00 -0.95 -1.78
N THR A 146 -16.59 -0.98 -0.51
CA THR A 146 -15.29 -1.54 -0.09
C THR A 146 -15.11 -3.00 -0.52
N GLN A 147 -16.18 -3.80 -0.53
CA GLN A 147 -16.14 -5.18 -1.00
C GLN A 147 -15.81 -5.26 -2.49
N VAL A 148 -16.41 -4.41 -3.32
CA VAL A 148 -16.12 -4.33 -4.76
C VAL A 148 -14.71 -3.80 -5.00
N LEU A 149 -14.29 -2.76 -4.27
CA LEU A 149 -12.93 -2.22 -4.34
C LEU A 149 -11.87 -3.26 -3.98
N LEU A 150 -12.13 -4.10 -2.97
CA LEU A 150 -11.23 -5.19 -2.58
C LEU A 150 -11.13 -6.24 -3.68
N ALA A 151 -12.28 -6.69 -4.22
CA ALA A 151 -12.34 -7.64 -5.32
C ALA A 151 -11.53 -7.17 -6.55
N ARG A 152 -11.74 -5.90 -6.91
CA ARG A 152 -11.05 -5.24 -8.03
C ARG A 152 -9.57 -5.02 -7.76
N PHE A 153 -9.15 -4.65 -6.54
CA PHE A 153 -7.73 -4.54 -6.18
C PHE A 153 -6.96 -5.85 -6.43
N PHE A 154 -7.51 -6.99 -5.99
CA PHE A 154 -6.89 -8.29 -6.20
C PHE A 154 -6.81 -8.64 -7.69
N ARG A 155 -7.93 -8.52 -8.40
CA ARG A 155 -8.01 -8.74 -9.85
C ARG A 155 -7.02 -7.85 -10.62
N PHE A 156 -6.95 -6.56 -10.29
CA PHE A 156 -6.09 -5.59 -10.94
C PHE A 156 -4.63 -6.04 -10.87
N TYR A 157 -4.11 -6.36 -9.69
CA TYR A 157 -2.72 -6.82 -9.56
C TYR A 157 -2.46 -8.26 -9.98
N ALA A 158 -3.48 -9.12 -10.06
CA ALA A 158 -3.36 -10.52 -10.51
C ALA A 158 -3.53 -10.73 -12.03
N ALA A 159 -4.18 -9.80 -12.74
CA ALA A 159 -4.55 -10.01 -14.15
C ALA A 159 -4.46 -8.77 -15.06
N GLU A 160 -4.50 -7.55 -14.52
CA GLU A 160 -4.57 -6.33 -15.34
C GLU A 160 -3.29 -5.50 -15.33
N PHE A 161 -2.58 -5.43 -14.19
CA PHE A 161 -1.31 -4.72 -14.03
C PHE A 161 -0.16 -5.52 -14.65
N GLN A 162 0.61 -4.88 -15.53
CA GLN A 162 1.71 -5.52 -16.26
C GLN A 162 3.01 -5.43 -15.45
N TRP A 163 3.28 -6.47 -14.67
CA TRP A 163 4.51 -6.57 -13.86
C TRP A 163 5.77 -6.46 -14.73
N GLY A 164 6.77 -5.71 -14.28
CA GLY A 164 8.00 -5.42 -15.05
C GLY A 164 7.83 -4.44 -16.22
N VAL A 165 6.60 -4.14 -16.64
CA VAL A 165 6.29 -3.22 -17.75
C VAL A 165 5.68 -1.92 -17.25
N GLU A 166 4.88 -1.93 -16.18
CA GLU A 166 4.27 -0.74 -15.58
C GLU A 166 4.92 -0.34 -14.25
N VAL A 167 4.72 0.93 -13.89
CA VAL A 167 5.17 1.49 -12.60
C VAL A 167 3.96 1.93 -11.77
N VAL A 168 3.88 1.44 -10.53
CA VAL A 168 2.98 1.97 -9.50
C VAL A 168 3.48 3.37 -9.12
N SER A 169 2.95 4.40 -9.77
CA SER A 169 3.27 5.81 -9.49
C SER A 169 2.04 6.61 -9.08
N VAL A 170 1.94 6.89 -7.78
CA VAL A 170 0.94 7.79 -7.20
C VAL A 170 1.17 9.25 -7.63
N ARG A 171 2.41 9.61 -8.02
CA ARG A 171 2.76 10.94 -8.54
C ARG A 171 2.19 11.18 -9.94
N ARG A 172 2.16 10.15 -10.78
CA ARG A 172 1.57 10.21 -12.12
C ARG A 172 0.06 10.00 -12.08
N GLY A 173 -0.40 9.03 -11.29
CA GLY A 173 -1.82 8.63 -11.24
C GLY A 173 -2.35 8.14 -12.59
N GLN A 174 -1.46 7.58 -13.41
CA GLN A 174 -1.70 7.14 -14.78
C GLN A 174 -0.91 5.85 -15.04
N ARG A 175 -1.41 5.02 -15.95
CA ARG A 175 -0.75 3.80 -16.42
C ARG A 175 0.34 4.19 -17.42
N ASN A 176 1.59 4.20 -16.97
CA ASN A 176 2.77 4.52 -17.78
C ASN A 176 3.76 3.35 -17.75
N ALA A 177 4.42 3.09 -18.88
CA ALA A 177 5.43 2.06 -18.99
C ALA A 177 6.72 2.41 -18.23
N ALA A 178 7.47 1.41 -17.76
CA ALA A 178 8.75 1.54 -17.07
C ALA A 178 9.86 2.18 -17.92
N ALA A 179 9.68 2.18 -19.24
CA ALA A 179 10.55 2.86 -20.21
C ALA A 179 10.12 4.31 -20.53
N ASP A 180 9.01 4.80 -19.96
CA ASP A 180 8.57 6.19 -20.12
C ASP A 180 9.61 7.15 -19.50
N PRO A 181 10.07 8.21 -20.22
CA PRO A 181 11.02 9.18 -19.69
C PRO A 181 10.63 9.82 -18.35
N VAL A 182 9.34 9.83 -17.97
CA VAL A 182 8.93 10.30 -16.63
C VAL A 182 9.51 9.49 -15.47
N TYR A 183 10.10 8.32 -15.73
CA TYR A 183 10.74 7.41 -14.78
C TYR A 183 12.26 7.27 -14.96
N GLU A 184 12.92 8.15 -15.72
CA GLU A 184 14.37 8.12 -15.95
C GLU A 184 15.17 8.04 -14.62
N GLN A 185 14.77 8.80 -13.61
CA GLN A 185 15.41 8.79 -12.29
C GLN A 185 15.23 7.46 -11.54
N LEU A 186 14.08 6.80 -11.73
CA LEU A 186 13.70 5.55 -11.07
C LEU A 186 14.47 4.34 -11.64
N ARG A 187 14.95 4.46 -12.89
CA ARG A 187 15.65 3.41 -13.65
C ARG A 187 14.85 2.10 -13.73
N ALA A 188 13.53 2.22 -13.78
CA ALA A 188 12.59 1.10 -13.78
C ALA A 188 12.90 0.09 -14.91
N SER A 189 13.03 0.57 -16.15
CA SER A 189 13.37 -0.21 -17.35
C SER A 189 14.63 -1.09 -17.28
N MET A 190 15.46 -0.97 -16.24
CA MET A 190 16.65 -1.82 -16.02
C MET A 190 16.34 -3.13 -15.30
N SER A 191 15.10 -3.40 -14.89
CA SER A 191 14.72 -4.62 -14.18
C SER A 191 13.30 -5.06 -14.53
N PRO A 192 13.03 -6.34 -14.82
CA PRO A 192 11.69 -6.81 -15.19
C PRO A 192 10.80 -7.10 -13.97
N ARG A 193 11.04 -6.43 -12.84
CA ARG A 193 10.41 -6.68 -11.53
C ARG A 193 9.28 -5.68 -11.25
N LEU A 194 8.53 -5.89 -10.18
CA LEU A 194 7.59 -4.90 -9.64
C LEU A 194 8.27 -3.54 -9.46
N HIS A 195 7.59 -2.48 -9.90
CA HIS A 195 8.06 -1.12 -9.69
C HIS A 195 7.05 -0.30 -8.90
N ILE A 196 7.52 0.32 -7.82
CA ILE A 196 6.73 1.23 -7.00
C ILE A 196 7.58 2.49 -6.78
N GLU A 197 7.17 3.59 -7.38
CA GLU A 197 7.85 4.89 -7.27
C GLU A 197 7.52 5.55 -5.92
N ASP A 198 8.53 6.05 -5.21
CA ASP A 198 8.28 7.01 -4.11
C ASP A 198 7.84 8.38 -4.69
N PRO A 199 6.69 8.96 -4.28
CA PRO A 199 6.12 10.14 -4.93
C PRO A 199 6.98 11.42 -4.89
N PHE A 200 8.01 11.48 -4.03
CA PHE A 200 8.92 12.62 -3.91
C PHE A 200 10.38 12.22 -4.19
N LEU A 201 10.82 11.05 -3.74
CA LEU A 201 12.15 10.52 -3.99
C LEU A 201 12.17 9.70 -5.29
N LEU A 202 12.11 10.37 -6.45
CA LEU A 202 11.87 9.73 -7.75
C LEU A 202 12.94 8.69 -8.16
N CYS A 203 14.12 8.70 -7.53
CA CYS A 203 15.16 7.68 -7.71
C CYS A 203 14.99 6.44 -6.81
N ARG A 204 13.96 6.40 -5.96
CA ARG A 204 13.71 5.33 -4.99
C ARG A 204 12.59 4.42 -5.47
N ASN A 205 12.96 3.23 -5.92
CA ASN A 205 12.02 2.15 -6.19
C ASN A 205 11.79 1.33 -4.90
N LEU A 206 10.55 1.23 -4.44
CA LEU A 206 10.22 0.64 -3.13
C LEU A 206 10.19 -0.90 -3.14
N HIS A 207 10.37 -1.53 -4.31
CA HIS A 207 10.68 -2.97 -4.38
C HIS A 207 12.10 -3.30 -3.90
N CYS A 208 12.94 -2.31 -3.55
CA CYS A 208 14.34 -2.55 -3.14
C CYS A 208 14.49 -3.43 -1.88
N VAL A 209 13.42 -3.63 -1.10
CA VAL A 209 13.35 -4.55 0.05
C VAL A 209 12.65 -5.87 -0.29
N LEU A 210 12.06 -5.99 -1.49
CA LEU A 210 11.35 -7.18 -1.93
C LEU A 210 12.35 -8.16 -2.55
N GLY A 211 12.52 -9.34 -1.96
CA GLY A 211 13.31 -10.41 -2.55
C GLY A 211 12.62 -11.05 -3.76
N MET A 212 13.37 -11.71 -4.65
CA MET A 212 12.80 -12.28 -5.89
C MET A 212 11.81 -13.41 -5.59
N GLU A 213 12.11 -14.26 -4.60
CA GLU A 213 11.20 -15.32 -4.14
C GLU A 213 9.96 -14.73 -3.46
N GLN A 214 10.16 -13.74 -2.59
CA GLN A 214 9.10 -13.02 -1.88
C GLN A 214 8.16 -12.28 -2.84
N GLU A 215 8.67 -11.79 -3.99
CA GLU A 215 7.85 -11.24 -5.07
C GLU A 215 6.98 -12.31 -5.74
N CYS A 216 7.55 -13.48 -6.05
CA CYS A 216 6.80 -14.60 -6.63
C CYS A 216 5.70 -15.11 -5.66
N ILE A 217 6.01 -15.19 -4.37
CA ILE A 217 5.06 -15.51 -3.30
C ILE A 217 3.97 -14.43 -3.24
N PHE A 218 4.34 -13.15 -3.19
CA PHE A 218 3.39 -12.04 -3.10
C PHE A 218 2.43 -11.98 -4.30
N TYR A 219 2.94 -12.16 -5.53
CA TYR A 219 2.11 -12.31 -6.73
C TYR A 219 1.17 -13.52 -6.65
N THR A 220 1.70 -14.69 -6.25
CA THR A 220 0.90 -15.90 -6.05
C THR A 220 -0.24 -15.68 -5.06
N LYS A 221 0.02 -14.95 -3.96
CA LYS A 221 -0.99 -14.60 -2.95
C LYS A 221 -2.04 -13.61 -3.47
N LEU A 222 -1.68 -12.68 -4.35
CA LEU A 222 -2.66 -11.83 -5.03
C LEU A 222 -3.60 -12.64 -5.93
N CYS A 223 -3.05 -13.57 -6.73
CA CYS A 223 -3.85 -14.48 -7.57
C CYS A 223 -4.77 -15.38 -6.73
N GLN A 224 -4.28 -15.93 -5.62
CA GLN A 224 -5.10 -16.71 -4.67
C GLN A 224 -6.23 -15.86 -4.05
N GLY A 225 -5.95 -14.60 -3.69
CA GLY A 225 -6.96 -13.66 -3.20
C GLY A 225 -8.03 -13.33 -4.24
N ALA A 226 -7.63 -13.12 -5.51
CA ALA A 226 -8.55 -12.90 -6.62
C ALA A 226 -9.45 -14.12 -6.86
N GLN A 227 -8.87 -15.32 -6.88
CA GLN A 227 -9.60 -16.58 -7.05
C GLN A 227 -10.59 -16.84 -5.89
N ALA A 228 -10.17 -16.60 -4.64
CA ALA A 228 -11.01 -16.79 -3.46
C ALA A 228 -12.24 -15.85 -3.46
N ILE A 229 -12.08 -14.61 -3.91
CA ILE A 229 -13.21 -13.68 -4.07
C ILE A 229 -14.10 -14.10 -5.25
N GLN A 230 -13.52 -14.55 -6.36
CA GLN A 230 -14.27 -15.03 -7.52
C GLN A 230 -15.14 -16.27 -7.19
N SER A 231 -14.70 -17.13 -6.27
CA SER A 231 -15.49 -18.27 -5.78
C SER A 231 -16.48 -17.93 -4.65
N GLY A 232 -16.66 -16.64 -4.32
CA GLY A 232 -17.61 -16.18 -3.30
C GLY A 232 -17.07 -16.18 -1.86
N GLY A 233 -15.79 -16.49 -1.66
CA GLY A 233 -15.11 -16.54 -0.38
C GLY A 233 -14.34 -15.27 -0.01
N LEU A 234 -13.51 -15.38 1.04
CA LEU A 234 -12.57 -14.35 1.49
C LEU A 234 -11.12 -14.78 1.21
N PRO A 235 -10.20 -13.85 0.91
CA PRO A 235 -8.77 -14.13 0.90
C PRO A 235 -8.30 -14.68 2.26
N ALA A 236 -7.46 -15.73 2.25
CA ALA A 236 -7.11 -16.48 3.47
C ALA A 236 -6.48 -15.60 4.56
N GLY A 237 -5.58 -14.67 4.21
CA GLY A 237 -4.99 -13.73 5.17
C GLY A 237 -5.99 -12.75 5.81
N LEU A 238 -7.11 -12.44 5.15
CA LEU A 238 -8.21 -11.69 5.78
C LEU A 238 -8.98 -12.59 6.74
N GLU A 239 -9.33 -13.80 6.32
CA GLU A 239 -10.03 -14.75 7.17
C GLU A 239 -9.25 -15.04 8.46
N TRP A 240 -7.93 -15.25 8.35
CA TRP A 240 -7.04 -15.37 9.50
C TRP A 240 -7.07 -14.12 10.37
N SER A 241 -6.88 -12.93 9.79
CA SER A 241 -6.83 -11.68 10.56
C SER A 241 -8.12 -11.35 11.29
N ILE A 242 -9.27 -11.64 10.68
CA ILE A 242 -10.60 -11.46 11.28
C ILE A 242 -10.77 -12.40 12.50
N LYS A 243 -10.38 -13.67 12.36
CA LYS A 243 -10.41 -14.65 13.46
C LYS A 243 -9.48 -14.23 14.61
N THR A 244 -8.24 -13.87 14.30
CA THR A 244 -7.22 -13.50 15.30
C THR A 244 -7.57 -12.22 16.06
N LEU A 245 -8.20 -11.24 15.39
CA LEU A 245 -8.59 -9.96 16.02
C LEU A 245 -9.99 -9.98 16.66
N GLY A 246 -10.71 -11.11 16.61
CA GLY A 246 -12.07 -11.21 17.15
C GLY A 246 -13.09 -10.27 16.46
N LEU A 247 -12.81 -9.84 15.23
CA LEU A 247 -13.66 -8.87 14.53
C LEU A 247 -14.94 -9.55 14.04
N ALA A 248 -16.09 -9.05 14.49
CA ALA A 248 -17.37 -9.49 13.96
C ALA A 248 -17.53 -9.00 12.50
N LEU A 249 -17.71 -9.92 11.56
CA LEU A 249 -18.05 -9.59 10.18
C LEU A 249 -19.46 -8.96 10.12
N PRO A 250 -19.61 -7.72 9.61
CA PRO A 250 -20.93 -7.13 9.40
C PRO A 250 -21.72 -7.98 8.39
N GLY A 251 -22.85 -8.55 8.83
CA GLY A 251 -23.77 -9.30 7.96
C GLY A 251 -23.55 -10.80 7.84
N ALA A 252 -22.68 -11.43 8.65
CA ALA A 252 -22.43 -12.87 8.59
C ALA A 252 -23.58 -13.74 9.19
N SER A 253 -24.75 -13.75 8.54
CA SER A 253 -25.73 -14.82 8.73
C SER A 253 -25.18 -16.11 8.13
N ARG A 254 -25.16 -17.19 8.91
CA ARG A 254 -24.38 -18.42 8.65
C ARG A 254 -24.89 -19.31 7.49
N ARG A 255 -25.67 -18.75 6.56
CA ARG A 255 -26.27 -19.47 5.41
C ARG A 255 -26.15 -18.75 4.07
N ASP A 256 -25.88 -17.46 4.07
CA ASP A 256 -25.66 -16.69 2.85
C ASP A 256 -24.18 -16.30 2.79
N GLY A 257 -23.50 -16.65 1.70
CA GLY A 257 -22.08 -16.35 1.54
C GLY A 257 -21.82 -14.83 1.60
N PHE A 258 -20.61 -14.43 1.99
CA PHE A 258 -20.21 -13.02 2.15
C PHE A 258 -20.45 -12.15 0.89
N LEU A 259 -20.62 -12.79 -0.27
CA LEU A 259 -20.86 -12.20 -1.58
C LEU A 259 -22.15 -12.70 -2.28
N ALA A 260 -22.98 -13.50 -1.60
CA ALA A 260 -24.18 -14.11 -2.18
C ALA A 260 -25.28 -13.05 -2.39
N GLY A 261 -25.59 -12.74 -3.65
CA GLY A 261 -26.68 -11.84 -4.04
C GLY A 261 -26.25 -10.47 -4.62
N SER A 262 -24.96 -10.18 -4.71
CA SER A 262 -24.46 -8.96 -5.38
C SER A 262 -24.09 -9.25 -6.85
N PRO A 263 -24.23 -8.27 -7.79
CA PRO A 263 -23.81 -8.44 -9.20
C PRO A 263 -22.31 -8.70 -9.44
N LEU A 264 -21.50 -8.76 -8.37
CA LEU A 264 -20.05 -8.98 -8.37
C LEU A 264 -19.57 -10.14 -9.25
N ALA A 265 -20.32 -11.25 -9.32
CA ALA A 265 -19.98 -12.37 -10.20
C ALA A 265 -20.03 -12.01 -11.70
N ALA A 266 -20.90 -11.05 -12.09
CA ALA A 266 -21.02 -10.56 -13.47
C ALA A 266 -20.04 -9.43 -13.78
N THR A 267 -19.56 -8.69 -12.78
CA THR A 267 -18.54 -7.62 -12.97
C THR A 267 -17.13 -8.18 -13.23
N LEU A 268 -16.86 -9.43 -12.84
CA LEU A 268 -15.56 -10.10 -13.02
C LEU A 268 -15.39 -10.72 -14.43
N GLY A 269 -15.64 -9.93 -15.48
CA GLY A 269 -15.46 -10.36 -16.88
C GLY A 269 -13.98 -10.55 -17.27
N ALA A 270 -13.65 -11.65 -17.93
CA ALA A 270 -12.30 -12.23 -18.07
C ALA A 270 -11.73 -12.79 -16.75
N GLY A 271 -11.41 -14.09 -16.78
CA GLY A 271 -11.03 -14.85 -15.58
C GLY A 271 -9.54 -14.74 -15.21
N VAL A 272 -9.25 -14.93 -13.92
CA VAL A 272 -7.89 -15.10 -13.42
C VAL A 272 -7.26 -16.33 -14.10
N PRO A 273 -5.98 -16.29 -14.56
CA PRO A 273 -5.36 -17.42 -15.23
C PRO A 273 -5.37 -18.69 -14.37
N SER A 274 -5.96 -19.77 -14.88
CA SER A 274 -6.04 -21.07 -14.16
C SER A 274 -4.69 -21.74 -13.93
N ARG A 275 -3.63 -21.25 -14.58
CA ARG A 275 -2.24 -21.65 -14.35
C ARG A 275 -1.47 -20.44 -13.82
N LEU A 276 -1.06 -20.54 -12.56
CA LEU A 276 -0.10 -19.62 -11.94
C LEU A 276 1.26 -19.82 -12.62
N HIS A 277 1.67 -18.90 -13.51
CA HIS A 277 3.07 -18.82 -13.92
C HIS A 277 3.87 -18.19 -12.76
N PRO A 278 4.95 -18.84 -12.27
CA PRO A 278 5.65 -18.39 -11.06
C PRO A 278 6.30 -17.01 -11.20
N ARG A 279 6.59 -16.59 -12.44
CA ARG A 279 7.30 -15.36 -12.78
C ARG A 279 6.57 -14.69 -13.96
N PRO A 280 5.70 -13.69 -13.71
CA PRO A 280 4.93 -13.02 -14.78
C PRO A 280 5.80 -12.24 -15.78
N TRP A 281 7.12 -12.21 -15.58
CA TRP A 281 8.10 -11.52 -16.42
C TRP A 281 9.06 -12.45 -17.20
N GLU A 282 9.02 -13.76 -16.99
CA GLU A 282 9.88 -14.70 -17.76
C GLU A 282 9.31 -15.03 -19.14
N ASP A 283 7.99 -14.91 -19.31
CA ASP A 283 7.35 -15.06 -20.61
C ASP A 283 7.55 -13.78 -21.45
N GLY A 284 8.67 -13.74 -22.19
CA GLY A 284 8.95 -12.76 -23.25
C GLY A 284 8.03 -12.89 -24.48
N SER A 285 6.77 -13.26 -24.26
CA SER A 285 5.78 -13.71 -25.24
C SER A 285 4.39 -13.10 -25.00
N ILE A 286 4.31 -11.91 -24.39
CA ILE A 286 3.13 -11.06 -24.56
C ILE A 286 3.13 -10.57 -26.02
N SER A 287 2.18 -11.08 -26.81
CA SER A 287 2.11 -10.90 -28.26
C SER A 287 2.32 -9.46 -28.72
N GLY A 288 3.21 -9.29 -29.69
CA GLY A 288 3.32 -8.06 -30.46
C GLY A 288 2.11 -7.88 -31.37
N ASP A 289 1.03 -7.30 -30.85
CA ASP A 289 -0.13 -6.90 -31.65
C ASP A 289 -0.87 -5.68 -31.07
N MET A 290 -0.16 -4.54 -30.99
CA MET A 290 -0.80 -3.22 -30.84
C MET A 290 -0.01 -2.07 -31.48
N ALA A 291 0.49 -2.31 -32.70
CA ALA A 291 1.16 -1.29 -33.52
C ALA A 291 0.29 -0.84 -34.71
N ARG A 292 -1.03 -0.69 -34.52
CA ARG A 292 -1.93 -0.10 -35.55
C ARG A 292 -3.31 0.35 -35.05
N SER A 293 -3.41 1.52 -34.41
CA SER A 293 -4.59 2.40 -34.54
C SER A 293 -4.30 3.83 -34.05
N SER A 294 -3.77 4.66 -34.94
CA SER A 294 -3.59 6.10 -34.69
C SER A 294 -3.71 6.92 -35.98
N ARG A 295 -4.86 6.82 -36.66
CA ARG A 295 -5.22 7.70 -37.78
C ARG A 295 -6.73 7.94 -37.86
N GLY A 296 -7.14 9.18 -37.57
CA GLY A 296 -8.26 9.84 -38.24
C GLY A 296 -9.64 9.79 -37.56
N ALA A 297 -9.97 10.84 -36.82
CA ALA A 297 -11.32 11.41 -36.79
C ALA A 297 -11.25 12.91 -36.44
N ARG A 298 -11.77 13.77 -37.32
CA ARG A 298 -12.05 15.21 -37.08
C ARG A 298 -13.43 15.51 -37.70
N SER A 299 -14.27 16.29 -37.00
CA SER A 299 -15.58 16.86 -37.46
C SER A 299 -16.64 15.82 -37.92
N SER A 300 -17.97 16.03 -37.91
CA SER A 300 -18.90 17.13 -37.57
C SER A 300 -20.34 16.58 -37.64
N ASP A 301 -21.42 17.14 -37.06
CA ASP A 301 -21.66 18.12 -35.98
C ASP A 301 -23.20 18.20 -35.72
N ALA A 302 -23.64 18.95 -34.69
CA ALA A 302 -25.02 19.43 -34.42
C ALA A 302 -26.12 18.41 -34.00
N GLY A 303 -26.94 18.81 -33.00
CA GLY A 303 -28.19 18.13 -32.60
C GLY A 303 -28.74 18.56 -31.23
N LEU A 304 -29.78 19.41 -31.19
CA LEU A 304 -30.36 19.98 -29.96
C LEU A 304 -31.46 19.13 -29.30
N ALA A 305 -31.32 18.86 -27.98
CA ALA A 305 -32.31 19.02 -26.88
C ALA A 305 -33.75 18.39 -26.96
N PRO A 306 -34.60 18.40 -25.90
CA PRO A 306 -34.41 18.73 -24.47
C PRO A 306 -35.05 17.74 -23.44
N ALA A 307 -34.90 18.07 -22.15
CA ALA A 307 -35.86 17.91 -21.03
C ALA A 307 -36.01 16.60 -20.20
N ALA A 308 -35.59 16.72 -18.94
CA ALA A 308 -36.33 16.46 -17.69
C ALA A 308 -36.77 15.03 -17.26
N ALA A 309 -36.17 14.58 -16.15
CA ALA A 309 -36.92 14.17 -14.94
C ALA A 309 -36.05 14.38 -13.68
N ARG A 310 -36.57 15.08 -12.66
CA ARG A 310 -35.97 15.16 -11.32
C ARG A 310 -36.83 14.32 -10.37
N SER A 311 -36.21 13.48 -9.55
CA SER A 311 -36.89 12.79 -8.45
C SER A 311 -36.28 13.25 -7.12
N ALA A 312 -37.14 13.72 -6.21
CA ALA A 312 -36.76 14.18 -4.88
C ALA A 312 -36.41 13.01 -3.94
N PRO A 313 -35.62 13.23 -2.87
CA PRO A 313 -35.31 12.19 -1.90
C PRO A 313 -36.53 11.87 -1.03
N GLY A 314 -36.78 10.58 -0.79
CA GLY A 314 -37.80 10.12 0.14
C GLY A 314 -37.34 10.26 1.60
N GLU A 315 -38.14 10.93 2.42
CA GLU A 315 -37.92 11.05 3.86
C GLU A 315 -38.18 9.70 4.56
N TRP A 316 -37.25 9.28 5.41
CA TRP A 316 -37.50 8.29 6.46
C TRP A 316 -36.91 8.83 7.76
N GLY A 317 -37.74 9.55 8.52
CA GLY A 317 -37.37 10.05 9.83
C GLY A 317 -37.38 8.93 10.88
N ILE A 318 -36.35 8.90 11.73
CA ILE A 318 -36.38 8.20 13.02
C ILE A 318 -36.03 9.23 14.08
N GLN A 319 -36.97 9.50 14.99
CA GLN A 319 -36.71 10.30 16.18
C GLN A 319 -35.88 9.48 17.17
N VAL A 320 -34.95 10.12 17.88
CA VAL A 320 -34.24 9.54 19.02
C VAL A 320 -34.47 10.43 20.22
N ASP A 321 -34.94 9.83 21.31
CA ASP A 321 -35.25 10.46 22.59
C ASP A 321 -33.96 10.91 23.30
N PRO A 322 -33.83 12.16 23.80
CA PRO A 322 -32.61 12.63 24.48
C PRO A 322 -32.36 12.05 25.89
N SER A 323 -33.19 11.14 26.38
CA SER A 323 -33.30 10.79 27.80
C SER A 323 -32.41 9.61 28.29
N SER A 324 -31.29 9.30 27.62
CA SER A 324 -30.40 8.19 28.02
C SER A 324 -28.89 8.51 27.94
N LEU A 325 -28.49 9.65 28.52
CA LEU A 325 -27.08 9.95 28.83
C LEU A 325 -26.58 9.07 30.00
N GLY A 326 -26.06 7.89 29.68
CA GLY A 326 -25.29 7.03 30.59
C GLY A 326 -23.79 7.17 30.34
N SER A 327 -23.04 7.66 31.32
CA SER A 327 -21.61 7.93 31.21
C SER A 327 -20.74 6.73 31.61
N GLU A 328 -20.02 6.10 30.68
CA GLU A 328 -18.85 5.26 30.98
C GLU A 328 -17.72 5.44 29.94
N PRO A 329 -16.43 5.41 30.37
CA PRO A 329 -15.29 5.57 29.48
C PRO A 329 -14.84 4.25 28.85
N LEU A 330 -14.73 4.22 27.52
CA LEU A 330 -14.19 3.08 26.76
C LEU A 330 -12.70 2.84 27.06
N ARG A 331 -12.43 1.96 28.03
CA ARG A 331 -11.13 1.30 28.23
C ARG A 331 -11.04 0.02 27.40
N GLY A 332 -9.87 -0.17 26.76
CA GLY A 332 -9.34 -1.50 26.43
C GLY A 332 -9.68 -2.07 25.04
N ALA A 333 -8.67 -2.09 24.15
CA ALA A 333 -8.58 -3.04 23.03
C ALA A 333 -7.19 -3.06 22.35
N PHE A 334 -6.08 -2.91 23.10
CA PHE A 334 -4.72 -3.18 22.57
C PHE A 334 -3.80 -3.67 23.70
N ALA A 335 -3.74 -5.00 23.86
CA ALA A 335 -2.79 -5.70 24.70
C ALA A 335 -2.56 -7.11 24.10
N GLY A 336 -1.33 -7.62 24.18
CA GLY A 336 -1.01 -9.01 23.86
C GLY A 336 -0.31 -9.26 22.52
N CYS A 337 1.02 -9.22 22.55
CA CYS A 337 1.92 -10.21 21.93
C CYS A 337 3.33 -9.94 22.47
N GLY A 338 3.69 -10.61 23.58
CA GLY A 338 5.06 -10.63 24.07
C GLY A 338 5.92 -11.64 23.28
N PRO A 339 7.26 -11.57 23.41
CA PRO A 339 8.16 -12.55 22.80
C PRO A 339 8.26 -13.82 23.66
N GLU A 340 8.12 -14.98 23.04
CA GLU A 340 8.64 -16.22 23.60
C GLU A 340 10.15 -16.28 23.35
N ALA A 341 10.91 -16.65 24.37
CA ALA A 341 12.34 -16.89 24.30
C ALA A 341 12.61 -18.35 24.67
N GLU A 342 13.43 -19.05 23.89
CA GLU A 342 14.18 -20.22 24.35
C GLU A 342 15.61 -20.18 23.76
N ASP A 343 16.57 -20.60 24.59
CA ASP A 343 18.00 -20.63 24.31
C ASP A 343 18.43 -21.94 23.61
N GLY A 344 19.47 -21.87 22.76
CA GLY A 344 20.12 -23.06 22.21
C GLY A 344 21.20 -22.74 21.16
N PRO A 345 22.51 -23.00 21.41
CA PRO A 345 23.59 -22.52 20.56
C PRO A 345 23.93 -23.47 19.39
N SER A 346 24.26 -22.91 18.22
CA SER A 346 24.94 -23.63 17.11
C SER A 346 25.59 -22.65 16.11
N PRO A 347 26.56 -23.09 15.28
CA PRO A 347 27.82 -22.35 15.14
C PRO A 347 28.11 -21.71 13.77
N ASN A 348 29.15 -20.88 13.75
CA ASN A 348 29.99 -20.49 12.59
C ASN A 348 29.29 -20.17 11.26
N MET A 349 29.06 -18.88 11.00
CA MET A 349 29.09 -18.36 9.62
C MET A 349 30.40 -17.61 9.35
N LEU A 350 31.02 -17.95 8.22
CA LEU A 350 32.21 -17.27 7.68
C LEU A 350 31.83 -15.91 7.07
N PRO A 351 32.72 -14.91 7.07
CA PRO A 351 32.43 -13.60 6.49
C PRO A 351 32.39 -13.64 4.95
N ILE A 352 31.39 -12.97 4.37
CA ILE A 352 31.27 -12.72 2.93
C ILE A 352 32.34 -11.67 2.52
N PRO A 353 33.10 -11.89 1.43
CA PRO A 353 34.23 -11.03 1.08
C PRO A 353 33.80 -9.65 0.54
N ALA A 354 34.62 -8.63 0.85
CA ALA A 354 34.43 -7.27 0.38
C ALA A 354 34.77 -7.12 -1.12
N TRP A 355 33.94 -6.37 -1.85
CA TRP A 355 34.19 -6.03 -3.25
C TRP A 355 35.27 -4.95 -3.35
N HIS A 356 36.48 -5.34 -3.78
CA HIS A 356 37.52 -4.37 -4.13
C HIS A 356 37.24 -3.73 -5.49
N GLY A 357 37.24 -2.39 -5.52
CA GLY A 357 37.10 -1.62 -6.75
C GLY A 357 38.35 -1.72 -7.63
N VAL A 358 38.16 -2.04 -8.91
CA VAL A 358 39.23 -2.02 -9.92
C VAL A 358 39.55 -0.57 -10.27
N GLY A 359 40.71 -0.08 -9.82
CA GLY A 359 41.26 1.20 -10.23
C GLY A 359 41.98 1.08 -11.58
N SER A 360 41.45 1.75 -12.60
CA SER A 360 42.13 1.90 -13.89
C SER A 360 43.31 2.87 -13.77
N ARG A 361 44.48 2.46 -14.27
CA ARG A 361 45.56 3.37 -14.66
C ARG A 361 45.70 3.36 -16.17
N GLN A 362 45.74 4.55 -16.77
CA GLN A 362 46.29 4.72 -18.11
C GLN A 362 47.81 4.60 -18.04
N GLY A 363 48.36 3.83 -18.98
CA GLY A 363 49.55 4.21 -19.74
C GLY A 363 49.09 4.52 -21.17
#